data_AF-A0A7Y0R139-F1
#
_entry.id   AF-A0A7Y0R139-F1
#
_cell.length_a   1.000
_cell.length_b   1.000
_cell.length_c   1.000
_cell.angle_alpha   90.00
_cell.angle_beta   90.00
_cell.angle_gamma   90.00
#
_symmetry.space_group_name_H-M   'P 1'
#
loop_
_entity.id
_entity.type
_entity.pdbx_description
1 polymer ?
#
loop_
_entity_poly.entity_id
_entity_poly.type
_entity_poly.pdbx_seq_one_letter_code
_entity_poly.pdbx_strand_id
1 'polypeptide(L)'
;MGQVRENLPNGDPRNKIEYLADCIDDAKAASAESASDAPQNLLVNPELSHSGVDLAMGSPHQLRWLTNAYTYKDQAANQMHLGRSFGRPAPVGWGVEVVPIDGVSDYHSVAYSSLGGDIEKFDYTAKASYLLATGSNSRVLHFSVFSAPFDRELRALNDEGTAWVPENQSYSLFFRGEKNTAVRFGLLELDANGDFVGYVAQAQIPAEAGFNQFSQAWLHGIKLQAGGLYAYFVESDTSLGEFTSSPVSAGVFLNPDELDIIPDLTPSDTATRRFRLTESFGEFSKADVEAGVHLNVSKFLMPFGMEKHLIFASLKGTPGYYTVQNLPAEVVKTRYDQVSVRGAVADATTVIMAYYSESPVHLNYFSSANYQAV
;
A
#
# COMPACT_ATOMS: atom_id res chain seq x y z
N MET A 1 34.30 17.33 -5.58
CA MET A 1 34.22 18.80 -5.69
C MET A 1 34.25 19.39 -4.27
N GLY A 2 34.86 20.56 -4.06
CA GLY A 2 34.92 21.22 -2.73
C GLY A 2 33.55 21.61 -2.19
N GLN A 3 33.46 21.98 -0.91
CA GLN A 3 32.20 22.41 -0.32
C GLN A 3 31.74 23.72 -0.98
N VAL A 4 30.43 23.92 -1.22
CA VAL A 4 29.87 25.14 -1.86
C VAL A 4 30.41 26.44 -1.24
N ARG A 5 30.65 26.42 0.07
CA ARG A 5 31.23 27.52 0.84
C ARG A 5 32.63 27.95 0.36
N GLU A 6 33.41 27.03 -0.17
CA GLU A 6 34.79 27.26 -0.65
C GLU A 6 34.82 27.88 -2.06
N ASN A 7 33.72 27.79 -2.81
CA ASN A 7 33.61 28.28 -4.19
C ASN A 7 32.81 29.59 -4.31
N LEU A 8 32.40 30.19 -3.19
CA LEU A 8 31.64 31.44 -3.21
C LEU A 8 32.47 32.58 -3.82
N PRO A 9 31.93 33.33 -4.80
CA PRO A 9 32.64 34.46 -5.37
C PRO A 9 32.93 35.53 -4.30
N ASN A 10 34.13 36.10 -4.37
CA ASN A 10 34.51 37.25 -3.54
C ASN A 10 33.94 38.55 -4.15
N GLY A 11 33.37 39.44 -3.33
CA GLY A 11 32.83 40.72 -3.79
C GLY A 11 31.40 41.00 -3.31
N ASP A 12 30.63 41.71 -4.15
CA ASP A 12 29.27 42.17 -3.87
C ASP A 12 28.36 41.01 -3.38
N PRO A 13 27.62 41.19 -2.27
CA PRO A 13 26.62 40.21 -1.81
C PRO A 13 25.68 39.72 -2.91
N ARG A 14 25.35 40.56 -3.90
CA ARG A 14 24.49 40.18 -5.03
C ARG A 14 25.09 39.07 -5.89
N ASN A 15 26.40 39.08 -6.12
CA ASN A 15 27.09 38.05 -6.91
C ASN A 15 27.08 36.68 -6.21
N LYS A 16 27.06 36.67 -4.86
CA LYS A 16 26.93 35.44 -4.08
C LYS A 16 25.52 34.86 -4.17
N ILE A 17 24.50 35.72 -4.21
CA ILE A 17 23.10 35.31 -4.36
C ILE A 17 22.87 34.74 -5.76
N GLU A 18 23.38 35.41 -6.80
CA GLU A 18 23.29 34.94 -8.18
C GLU A 18 24.02 33.58 -8.35
N TYR A 19 25.23 33.44 -7.81
CA TYR A 19 25.96 32.16 -7.80
C TYR A 19 25.21 31.03 -7.08
N LEU A 20 24.57 31.32 -5.95
CA LEU A 20 23.77 30.32 -5.22
C LEU A 20 22.50 29.95 -5.99
N ALA A 21 21.87 30.92 -6.68
CA ALA A 21 20.72 30.66 -7.54
C ALA A 21 21.11 29.75 -8.71
N ASP A 22 22.23 30.03 -9.38
CA ASP A 22 22.75 29.20 -10.47
C ASP A 22 23.07 27.79 -9.98
N CYS A 23 23.72 27.63 -8.82
CA CYS A 23 23.97 26.30 -8.24
C CYS A 23 22.69 25.53 -7.89
N ILE A 24 21.63 26.23 -7.48
CA ILE A 24 20.32 25.63 -7.20
C ILE A 24 19.65 25.21 -8.52
N ASP A 25 19.73 26.04 -9.55
CA ASP A 25 19.15 25.74 -10.85
C ASP A 25 19.91 24.62 -11.57
N ASP A 26 21.24 24.55 -11.43
CA ASP A 26 22.07 23.43 -11.88
C ASP A 26 21.76 22.15 -11.12
N ALA A 27 21.58 22.21 -9.80
CA ALA A 27 21.15 21.06 -9.00
C ALA A 27 19.74 20.59 -9.39
N LYS A 28 18.83 21.52 -9.72
CA LYS A 28 17.50 21.21 -10.25
C LYS A 28 17.57 20.62 -11.65
N ALA A 29 18.42 21.14 -12.53
CA ALA A 29 18.63 20.62 -13.88
C ALA A 29 19.23 19.21 -13.83
N ALA A 30 20.22 18.96 -12.97
CA ALA A 30 20.76 17.63 -12.70
C ALA A 30 19.70 16.68 -12.09
N SER A 31 18.80 17.19 -11.24
CA SER A 31 17.65 16.42 -10.74
C SER A 31 16.57 16.15 -11.79
N ALA A 32 16.52 16.95 -12.86
CA ALA A 32 15.55 16.81 -13.95
C ALA A 32 16.08 15.91 -15.08
N GLU A 33 17.38 15.92 -15.37
CA GLU A 33 18.03 14.97 -16.29
C GLU A 33 18.10 13.55 -15.71
N SER A 34 18.08 13.39 -14.38
CA SER A 34 18.05 12.08 -13.70
C SER A 34 16.66 11.42 -13.63
N ALA A 35 15.59 12.07 -14.11
CA ALA A 35 14.28 11.42 -14.23
C ALA A 35 14.27 10.27 -15.26
N SER A 36 15.29 10.19 -16.12
CA SER A 36 15.54 9.09 -17.07
C SER A 36 16.39 7.94 -16.47
N ASP A 37 17.10 8.18 -15.37
CA ASP A 37 18.20 7.29 -14.91
C ASP A 37 17.93 6.65 -13.53
N ALA A 38 16.80 6.97 -12.88
CA ALA A 38 16.43 6.33 -11.63
C ALA A 38 16.13 4.83 -11.85
N PRO A 39 16.61 3.93 -10.98
CA PRO A 39 16.38 2.49 -11.18
C PRO A 39 14.90 2.18 -11.09
N GLN A 40 14.43 1.33 -12.01
CA GLN A 40 13.02 0.96 -12.07
C GLN A 40 12.59 0.24 -10.80
N ASN A 41 11.46 0.68 -10.26
CA ASN A 41 10.83 0.06 -9.10
C ASN A 41 9.98 -1.13 -9.51
N LEU A 42 10.06 -2.22 -8.74
CA LEU A 42 9.28 -3.43 -8.94
C LEU A 42 7.86 -3.32 -8.36
N LEU A 43 7.62 -2.34 -7.48
CA LEU A 43 6.29 -2.12 -6.92
C LEU A 43 5.38 -1.45 -7.96
N VAL A 44 4.14 -1.91 -8.02
CA VAL A 44 3.14 -1.44 -9.00
C VAL A 44 2.75 0.02 -8.78
N ASN A 45 2.69 0.45 -7.51
CA ASN A 45 2.34 1.80 -7.09
C ASN A 45 3.27 2.26 -5.94
N PRO A 46 4.50 2.67 -6.25
CA PRO A 46 5.52 2.97 -5.23
C PRO A 46 5.33 4.34 -4.56
N GLU A 47 4.65 5.28 -5.20
CA GLU A 47 4.24 6.56 -4.61
C GLU A 47 2.77 6.49 -4.15
N LEU A 48 2.56 6.26 -2.85
CA LEU A 48 1.20 6.24 -2.28
C LEU A 48 0.51 7.62 -2.37
N SER A 49 1.30 8.68 -2.60
CA SER A 49 0.85 10.06 -2.71
C SER A 49 0.29 10.48 -4.06
N HIS A 50 0.34 9.64 -5.09
CA HIS A 50 -0.09 10.06 -6.43
C HIS A 50 -1.62 10.20 -6.52
N SER A 51 -2.09 11.44 -6.37
CA SER A 51 -3.49 11.87 -6.26
C SER A 51 -4.39 11.51 -7.45
N GLY A 52 -3.82 11.07 -8.58
CA GLY A 52 -4.56 10.76 -9.80
C GLY A 52 -5.11 9.34 -9.91
N VAL A 53 -4.57 8.37 -9.16
CA VAL A 53 -4.91 6.95 -9.36
C VAL A 53 -6.21 6.56 -8.66
N ASP A 54 -6.51 7.15 -7.50
CA ASP A 54 -7.70 6.77 -6.69
C ASP A 54 -8.46 7.94 -6.04
N LEU A 55 -7.85 9.11 -5.84
CA LEU A 55 -8.24 10.01 -4.72
C LEU A 55 -8.43 11.48 -5.08
N ALA A 56 -8.45 11.84 -6.37
CA ALA A 56 -8.74 13.22 -6.78
C ALA A 56 -10.13 13.66 -6.29
N MET A 57 -10.21 14.86 -5.69
CA MET A 57 -11.48 15.51 -5.36
C MET A 57 -12.39 15.57 -6.60
N GLY A 58 -13.59 15.01 -6.50
CA GLY A 58 -14.55 14.92 -7.60
C GLY A 58 -14.45 13.67 -8.46
N SER A 59 -13.55 12.73 -8.16
CA SER A 59 -13.54 11.41 -8.79
C SER A 59 -14.85 10.67 -8.48
N PRO A 60 -15.53 10.05 -9.45
CA PRO A 60 -16.67 9.16 -9.15
C PRO A 60 -16.25 7.97 -8.27
N HIS A 61 -14.95 7.70 -8.13
CA HIS A 61 -14.34 6.67 -7.29
C HIS A 61 -13.97 7.16 -5.88
N GLN A 62 -14.11 8.46 -5.59
CA GLN A 62 -13.83 9.02 -4.26
C GLN A 62 -14.72 8.34 -3.20
N LEU A 63 -14.10 7.95 -2.09
CA LEU A 63 -14.72 7.87 -0.75
C LEU A 63 -15.74 6.76 -0.47
N ARG A 64 -16.15 5.92 -1.43
CA ARG A 64 -17.21 4.90 -1.19
C ARG A 64 -16.82 3.80 -0.20
N TRP A 65 -15.53 3.52 -0.06
CA TRP A 65 -14.97 2.41 0.74
C TRP A 65 -14.07 2.87 1.89
N LEU A 66 -13.76 4.17 1.94
CA LEU A 66 -12.96 4.82 2.97
C LEU A 66 -13.91 5.31 4.07
N THR A 67 -14.58 4.37 4.74
CA THR A 67 -15.50 4.73 5.80
C THR A 67 -14.78 4.91 7.12
N ASN A 68 -15.40 5.66 8.02
CA ASN A 68 -14.82 6.08 9.29
C ASN A 68 -14.87 5.00 10.38
N ALA A 69 -15.40 3.80 10.10
CA ALA A 69 -15.40 2.74 11.10
C ALA A 69 -15.75 1.40 10.48
N TYR A 70 -14.76 0.52 10.42
CA TYR A 70 -15.00 -0.91 10.32
C TYR A 70 -14.40 -1.56 11.58
N THR A 71 -15.05 -2.59 12.10
CA THR A 71 -14.72 -3.25 13.38
C THR A 71 -14.32 -4.70 13.11
N TYR A 72 -13.24 -5.22 13.71
CA TYR A 72 -12.87 -6.63 13.62
C TYR A 72 -13.67 -7.44 14.62
N LYS A 73 -14.42 -8.44 14.15
CA LYS A 73 -15.00 -9.41 15.08
C LYS A 73 -15.27 -10.75 14.43
N ASP A 74 -14.68 -11.80 15.00
CA ASP A 74 -15.08 -13.21 14.86
C ASP A 74 -15.26 -13.70 13.40
N GLN A 75 -14.31 -13.40 12.50
CA GLN A 75 -14.35 -13.93 11.13
C GLN A 75 -13.85 -15.38 11.08
N ALA A 76 -14.71 -16.31 10.67
CA ALA A 76 -14.35 -17.70 10.47
C ALA A 76 -13.53 -17.90 9.17
N ALA A 77 -12.74 -18.98 9.09
CA ALA A 77 -11.84 -19.25 7.95
C ALA A 77 -12.53 -19.35 6.58
N ASN A 78 -13.83 -19.66 6.54
CA ASN A 78 -14.65 -19.75 5.32
C ASN A 78 -15.35 -18.43 4.94
N GLN A 79 -15.27 -17.42 5.80
CA GLN A 79 -15.89 -16.12 5.58
C GLN A 79 -14.95 -15.23 4.75
N MET A 80 -15.52 -14.57 3.75
CA MET A 80 -14.86 -13.59 2.90
C MET A 80 -14.65 -12.27 3.65
N HIS A 81 -13.69 -11.48 3.19
CA HIS A 81 -13.42 -10.16 3.75
C HIS A 81 -14.65 -9.26 3.63
N LEU A 82 -15.39 -9.07 4.72
CA LEU A 82 -16.39 -8.02 4.84
C LEU A 82 -15.68 -6.71 5.25
N GLY A 83 -16.38 -5.57 5.25
CA GLY A 83 -16.05 -4.41 6.09
C GLY A 83 -15.93 -4.68 7.61
N ARG A 84 -15.55 -5.90 8.02
CA ARG A 84 -15.24 -6.36 9.37
C ARG A 84 -14.02 -7.28 9.39
N SER A 85 -13.29 -7.36 8.28
CA SER A 85 -12.21 -8.32 8.06
C SER A 85 -10.85 -7.76 8.37
N PHE A 86 -9.90 -8.65 8.68
CA PHE A 86 -8.47 -8.35 8.82
C PHE A 86 -7.89 -7.63 7.58
N GLY A 87 -8.45 -7.82 6.38
CA GLY A 87 -8.08 -7.10 5.15
C GLY A 87 -8.87 -5.79 4.95
N ARG A 88 -8.19 -4.70 4.57
CA ARG A 88 -8.82 -3.40 4.28
C ARG A 88 -8.59 -2.95 2.84
N PRO A 89 -9.54 -2.19 2.24
CA PRO A 89 -9.26 -1.49 0.99
C PRO A 89 -8.09 -0.53 1.18
N ALA A 90 -7.03 -0.74 0.39
CA ALA A 90 -5.78 0.04 0.39
C ALA A 90 -5.47 0.51 -1.04
N PRO A 91 -4.63 1.56 -1.24
CA PRO A 91 -4.16 2.05 -2.55
C PRO A 91 -3.98 0.96 -3.60
N VAL A 92 -4.25 1.24 -4.88
CA VAL A 92 -3.95 0.27 -5.96
C VAL A 92 -2.53 -0.28 -5.77
N GLY A 93 -2.38 -1.60 -5.89
CA GLY A 93 -1.10 -2.29 -5.69
C GLY A 93 -0.71 -2.54 -4.23
N TRP A 94 -1.53 -2.10 -3.26
CA TRP A 94 -1.32 -2.32 -1.84
C TRP A 94 -2.45 -3.11 -1.19
N GLY A 95 -2.10 -3.90 -0.19
CA GLY A 95 -3.01 -4.51 0.77
C GLY A 95 -2.72 -4.03 2.18
N VAL A 96 -3.70 -4.20 3.06
CA VAL A 96 -3.58 -3.83 4.46
C VAL A 96 -4.17 -4.92 5.33
N GLU A 97 -3.38 -5.43 6.27
CA GLU A 97 -3.83 -6.28 7.36
C GLU A 97 -3.77 -5.54 8.70
N VAL A 98 -4.67 -5.90 9.61
CA VAL A 98 -4.68 -5.34 10.96
C VAL A 98 -5.03 -6.44 11.94
N VAL A 99 -4.45 -6.44 13.14
CA VAL A 99 -4.85 -7.33 14.24
C VAL A 99 -4.89 -6.53 15.56
N PRO A 100 -5.93 -6.68 16.40
CA PRO A 100 -5.95 -6.05 17.71
C PRO A 100 -4.85 -6.62 18.62
N ILE A 101 -4.18 -5.77 19.40
CA ILE A 101 -3.09 -6.20 20.31
C ILE A 101 -3.64 -6.98 21.51
N ASP A 102 -4.73 -6.49 22.10
CA ASP A 102 -5.31 -7.03 23.33
C ASP A 102 -6.57 -7.87 23.09
N GLY A 103 -6.82 -8.26 21.83
CA GLY A 103 -8.06 -8.93 21.41
C GLY A 103 -9.31 -8.03 21.48
N VAL A 104 -9.17 -6.79 21.95
CA VAL A 104 -10.22 -5.77 21.91
C VAL A 104 -10.18 -5.09 20.56
N SER A 105 -11.25 -5.24 19.78
CA SER A 105 -11.43 -4.48 18.55
C SER A 105 -12.40 -3.34 18.77
N ASP A 106 -11.97 -2.14 18.35
CA ASP A 106 -12.85 -1.00 18.11
C ASP A 106 -12.87 -0.66 16.61
N TYR A 107 -13.21 0.58 16.26
CA TYR A 107 -13.22 1.08 14.90
C TYR A 107 -11.81 1.29 14.33
N HIS A 108 -11.68 1.09 13.02
CA HIS A 108 -10.53 1.53 12.25
C HIS A 108 -11.02 2.22 11.00
N SER A 109 -10.47 3.38 10.72
CA SER A 109 -10.76 4.19 9.54
C SER A 109 -9.50 4.41 8.74
N VAL A 110 -9.62 4.25 7.43
CA VAL A 110 -8.57 4.68 6.52
C VAL A 110 -8.65 6.20 6.43
N ALA A 111 -7.58 6.88 6.80
CA ALA A 111 -7.43 8.31 6.64
C ALA A 111 -6.41 8.60 5.54
N TYR A 112 -6.68 9.66 4.79
CA TYR A 112 -5.73 10.24 3.87
C TYR A 112 -5.47 11.69 4.26
N SER A 113 -4.21 12.02 4.47
CA SER A 113 -3.77 13.41 4.52
C SER A 113 -3.47 13.85 3.09
N SER A 114 -4.17 14.85 2.56
CA SER A 114 -4.02 15.33 1.16
C SER A 114 -3.05 16.50 1.05
N LEU A 115 -2.77 16.93 -0.20
CA LEU A 115 -2.09 18.20 -0.48
C LEU A 115 -2.72 19.36 0.30
N GLY A 116 -1.89 20.27 0.83
CA GLY A 116 -2.25 21.34 1.75
C GLY A 116 -2.52 20.90 3.20
N GLY A 117 -2.48 19.59 3.47
CA GLY A 117 -2.73 19.00 4.79
C GLY A 117 -1.49 18.96 5.69
N ASP A 118 -1.62 18.27 6.83
CA ASP A 118 -0.55 18.19 7.82
C ASP A 118 0.73 17.55 7.26
N ILE A 119 0.64 16.64 6.30
CA ILE A 119 1.82 15.96 5.78
C ILE A 119 2.76 16.86 4.98
N GLU A 120 2.23 17.82 4.20
CA GLU A 120 3.05 18.77 3.47
C GLU A 120 3.80 19.73 4.40
N LYS A 121 3.31 19.92 5.64
CA LYS A 121 4.03 20.71 6.65
C LYS A 121 5.32 20.02 7.09
N PHE A 122 5.38 18.69 7.00
CA PHE A 122 6.51 17.89 7.43
C PHE A 122 7.38 17.41 6.26
N ASP A 123 6.80 17.20 5.08
CA ASP A 123 7.52 16.91 3.84
C ASP A 123 6.79 17.52 2.63
N TYR A 124 7.33 18.63 2.10
CA TYR A 124 6.74 19.38 1.00
C TYR A 124 6.69 18.62 -0.35
N THR A 125 7.41 17.50 -0.45
CA THR A 125 7.39 16.65 -1.64
C THR A 125 6.38 15.50 -1.52
N ALA A 126 5.85 15.26 -0.32
CA ALA A 126 4.77 14.29 -0.08
C ALA A 126 3.43 14.93 -0.47
N LYS A 127 2.77 14.36 -1.50
CA LYS A 127 1.47 14.89 -1.98
C LYS A 127 0.26 14.35 -1.20
N ALA A 128 0.44 13.22 -0.52
CA ALA A 128 -0.54 12.62 0.39
C ALA A 128 0.11 11.51 1.23
N SER A 129 -0.58 11.04 2.26
CA SER A 129 -0.28 9.74 2.89
C SER A 129 -1.52 8.89 3.05
N TYR A 130 -1.28 7.59 3.11
CA TYR A 130 -2.22 6.59 3.59
C TYR A 130 -1.88 6.26 5.04
N LEU A 131 -2.86 6.38 5.95
CA LEU A 131 -2.69 5.94 7.33
C LEU A 131 -3.99 5.33 7.85
N LEU A 132 -3.87 4.46 8.86
CA LEU A 132 -5.01 3.95 9.60
C LEU A 132 -5.14 4.70 10.92
N ALA A 133 -6.34 5.23 11.16
CA ALA A 133 -6.75 5.73 12.46
C ALA A 133 -7.58 4.65 13.17
N THR A 134 -7.37 4.47 14.46
CA THR A 134 -7.92 3.34 15.22
C THR A 134 -8.43 3.81 16.58
N GLY A 135 -9.58 3.29 17.00
CA GLY A 135 -10.09 3.46 18.37
C GLY A 135 -9.51 2.47 19.38
N SER A 136 -8.60 1.59 18.95
CA SER A 136 -8.03 0.52 19.79
C SER A 136 -6.61 0.17 19.37
N ASN A 137 -5.79 -0.24 20.34
CA ASN A 137 -4.42 -0.70 20.13
C ASN A 137 -4.39 -1.87 19.14
N SER A 138 -3.79 -1.64 17.97
CA SER A 138 -3.74 -2.62 16.88
C SER A 138 -2.36 -2.61 16.23
N ARG A 139 -1.94 -3.78 15.74
CA ARG A 139 -0.82 -3.90 14.80
C ARG A 139 -1.36 -3.85 13.39
N VAL A 140 -0.63 -3.20 12.51
CA VAL A 140 -1.05 -2.95 11.13
C VAL A 140 0.10 -3.26 10.20
N LEU A 141 -0.20 -4.00 9.13
CA LEU A 141 0.70 -4.31 8.04
C LEU A 141 0.17 -3.62 6.78
N HIS A 142 0.95 -2.70 6.21
CA HIS A 142 0.79 -2.26 4.83
C HIS A 142 1.73 -3.09 3.98
N PHE A 143 1.26 -3.57 2.83
CA PHE A 143 2.12 -4.37 1.97
C PHE A 143 1.81 -4.20 0.48
N SER A 144 2.79 -4.48 -0.37
CA SER A 144 2.64 -4.51 -1.82
C SER A 144 3.29 -5.78 -2.37
N VAL A 145 2.50 -6.58 -3.08
CA VAL A 145 2.93 -7.87 -3.65
C VAL A 145 3.56 -7.64 -5.01
N PHE A 146 4.70 -8.29 -5.26
CA PHE A 146 5.39 -8.29 -6.54
C PHE A 146 6.06 -9.64 -6.80
N SER A 147 6.43 -9.88 -8.04
CA SER A 147 7.25 -11.03 -8.42
C SER A 147 8.65 -10.54 -8.78
N ALA A 148 9.68 -11.24 -8.29
CA ALA A 148 11.04 -10.94 -8.73
C ALA A 148 11.17 -11.26 -10.22
N PRO A 149 11.77 -10.38 -11.03
CA PRO A 149 11.85 -10.56 -12.48
C PRO A 149 12.67 -11.81 -12.82
N PHE A 150 12.33 -12.47 -13.93
CA PHE A 150 13.15 -13.56 -14.45
C PHE A 150 14.46 -13.02 -15.05
N ASP A 151 15.52 -13.83 -15.08
CA ASP A 151 16.80 -13.46 -15.71
C ASP A 151 16.65 -12.89 -17.14
N ARG A 152 15.67 -13.39 -17.89
CA ARG A 152 15.37 -12.90 -19.25
C ARG A 152 14.77 -11.50 -19.25
N GLU A 153 13.95 -11.16 -18.26
CA GLU A 153 13.35 -9.83 -18.10
C GLU A 153 14.42 -8.84 -17.62
N LEU A 154 15.29 -9.27 -16.70
CA LEU A 154 16.47 -8.51 -16.29
C LEU A 154 17.43 -8.21 -17.45
N ARG A 155 17.56 -9.12 -18.42
CA ARG A 155 18.33 -8.88 -19.66
C ARG A 155 17.70 -7.86 -20.59
N ALA A 156 16.37 -7.68 -20.55
CA ALA A 156 15.68 -6.65 -21.33
C ALA A 156 15.74 -5.27 -20.65
N LEU A 157 16.01 -5.24 -19.34
CA LEU A 157 16.20 -4.02 -18.55
C LEU A 157 17.63 -3.46 -18.64
N ASN A 158 18.61 -4.28 -19.00
CA ASN A 158 19.96 -3.82 -19.30
C ASN A 158 20.07 -3.47 -20.79
N ASP A 159 20.55 -2.27 -21.11
CA ASP A 159 20.81 -1.81 -22.48
C ASP A 159 21.51 -2.89 -23.34
N GLU A 160 21.06 -3.01 -24.59
CA GLU A 160 21.58 -3.90 -25.63
C GLU A 160 23.09 -3.67 -25.89
N GLY A 161 23.97 -4.16 -25.02
CA GLY A 161 25.41 -3.95 -25.22
C GLY A 161 26.33 -4.35 -24.06
N THR A 162 25.83 -4.49 -22.83
CA THR A 162 26.66 -4.96 -21.71
C THR A 162 26.51 -6.47 -21.51
N ALA A 163 27.64 -7.16 -21.34
CA ALA A 163 27.64 -8.59 -21.07
C ALA A 163 26.92 -8.85 -19.74
N TRP A 164 25.76 -9.51 -19.81
CA TRP A 164 24.97 -9.85 -18.62
C TRP A 164 25.77 -10.78 -17.70
N VAL A 165 26.04 -10.32 -16.47
CA VAL A 165 26.69 -11.12 -15.42
C VAL A 165 25.63 -11.50 -14.39
N PRO A 166 25.21 -12.79 -14.31
CA PRO A 166 24.17 -13.24 -13.39
C PRO A 166 24.47 -12.97 -11.91
N GLU A 167 25.74 -12.85 -11.56
CA GLU A 167 26.23 -12.94 -10.19
C GLU A 167 25.97 -11.68 -9.34
N ASN A 168 25.53 -10.56 -9.94
CA ASN A 168 25.38 -9.29 -9.22
C ASN A 168 23.94 -8.75 -9.12
N GLN A 169 22.95 -9.64 -9.01
CA GLN A 169 21.57 -9.23 -8.71
C GLN A 169 21.43 -8.92 -7.21
N SER A 170 21.88 -7.73 -6.78
CA SER A 170 21.59 -7.17 -5.45
C SER A 170 20.39 -6.25 -5.57
N TYR A 171 19.41 -6.44 -4.69
CA TYR A 171 18.25 -5.57 -4.58
C TYR A 171 18.39 -4.68 -3.36
N SER A 172 17.78 -3.50 -3.47
CA SER A 172 17.64 -2.56 -2.37
C SER A 172 16.17 -2.25 -2.11
N LEU A 173 15.85 -2.01 -0.85
CA LEU A 173 14.55 -1.52 -0.41
C LEU A 173 14.70 -0.07 0.00
N PHE A 174 13.66 0.71 -0.31
CA PHE A 174 13.54 2.09 0.10
C PHE A 174 12.23 2.25 0.88
N PHE A 175 12.31 2.85 2.07
CA PHE A 175 11.17 3.29 2.85
C PHE A 175 11.19 4.81 2.95
N ARG A 176 10.02 5.44 2.77
CA ARG A 176 9.80 6.83 3.09
C ARG A 176 8.40 7.05 3.65
N GLY A 177 8.30 7.64 4.83
CA GLY A 177 7.01 7.94 5.43
C GLY A 177 7.09 8.64 6.78
N GLU A 178 5.92 9.03 7.25
CA GLU A 178 5.72 9.58 8.59
C GLU A 178 5.61 8.43 9.60
N LYS A 179 6.38 8.50 10.68
CA LYS A 179 6.30 7.55 11.80
C LYS A 179 5.62 8.20 13.01
N ASN A 180 4.52 7.60 13.43
CA ASN A 180 3.83 7.90 14.70
C ASN A 180 4.29 6.97 15.83
N THR A 181 4.66 5.74 15.46
CA THR A 181 5.20 4.69 16.33
C THR A 181 6.45 4.09 15.71
N ALA A 182 7.03 3.07 16.33
CA ALA A 182 8.13 2.34 15.69
C ALA A 182 7.63 1.67 14.40
N VAL A 183 8.47 1.68 13.37
CA VAL A 183 8.16 1.09 12.07
C VAL A 183 9.09 -0.08 11.83
N ARG A 184 8.55 -1.21 11.38
CA ARG A 184 9.31 -2.30 10.82
C ARG A 184 9.01 -2.40 9.33
N PHE A 185 10.01 -2.37 8.47
CA PHE A 185 9.82 -2.51 7.03
C PHE A 185 10.78 -3.54 6.45
N GLY A 186 10.44 -4.08 5.29
CA GLY A 186 11.27 -5.09 4.65
C GLY A 186 10.57 -5.85 3.53
N LEU A 187 11.03 -7.09 3.34
CA LEU A 187 10.47 -8.05 2.39
C LEU A 187 10.02 -9.33 3.09
N LEU A 188 8.83 -9.78 2.70
CA LEU A 188 8.26 -11.07 3.02
C LEU A 188 8.37 -11.99 1.79
N GLU A 189 8.67 -13.25 2.02
CA GLU A 189 8.49 -14.34 1.06
C GLU A 189 7.05 -14.85 1.16
N LEU A 190 6.43 -15.10 0.01
CA LEU A 190 5.08 -15.66 -0.10
C LEU A 190 5.12 -17.03 -0.77
N ASP A 191 4.22 -17.92 -0.35
CA ASP A 191 4.03 -19.21 -1.03
C ASP A 191 3.20 -19.07 -2.33
N ALA A 192 2.95 -20.21 -2.97
CA ALA A 192 2.12 -20.27 -4.19
C ALA A 192 0.65 -19.87 -3.97
N ASN A 193 0.17 -19.80 -2.72
CA ASN A 193 -1.17 -19.33 -2.35
C ASN A 193 -1.17 -17.84 -1.96
N GLY A 194 -0.02 -17.16 -2.02
CA GLY A 194 0.11 -15.77 -1.56
C GLY A 194 0.08 -15.63 -0.04
N ASP A 195 0.41 -16.70 0.70
CA ASP A 195 0.52 -16.68 2.16
C ASP A 195 1.94 -16.37 2.62
N PHE A 196 2.05 -15.60 3.71
CA PHE A 196 3.30 -15.25 4.33
C PHE A 196 4.02 -16.49 4.89
N VAL A 197 5.23 -16.74 4.38
CA VAL A 197 6.08 -17.85 4.82
C VAL A 197 7.34 -17.44 5.57
N GLY A 198 7.92 -16.27 5.31
CA GLY A 198 9.15 -15.88 6.01
C GLY A 198 9.65 -14.48 5.68
N TYR A 199 10.52 -13.95 6.54
CA TYR A 199 11.17 -12.67 6.31
C TYR A 199 12.43 -12.88 5.45
N VAL A 200 12.51 -12.16 4.32
CA VAL A 200 13.71 -12.13 3.48
C VAL A 200 14.71 -11.12 4.03
N ALA A 201 14.21 -9.93 4.35
CA ALA A 201 14.98 -8.84 4.93
C ALA A 201 14.05 -7.94 5.75
N GLN A 202 14.55 -7.34 6.82
CA GLN A 202 13.78 -6.38 7.62
C GLN A 202 14.70 -5.43 8.38
N ALA A 203 14.21 -4.22 8.63
CA ALA A 203 14.81 -3.23 9.51
C ALA A 203 13.74 -2.63 10.40
N GLN A 204 14.18 -2.12 11.55
CA GLN A 204 13.33 -1.39 12.47
C GLN A 204 13.80 0.06 12.55
N ILE A 205 12.88 0.98 12.34
CA ILE A 205 13.04 2.41 12.58
C ILE A 205 12.39 2.68 13.94
N PRO A 206 13.17 3.01 14.98
CA PRO A 206 12.62 3.20 16.31
C PRO A 206 11.70 4.43 16.37
N ALA A 207 10.75 4.40 17.29
CA ALA A 207 10.06 5.62 17.71
C ALA A 207 11.09 6.57 18.33
N GLU A 208 10.99 7.85 18.01
CA GLU A 208 11.77 8.91 18.67
C GLU A 208 10.82 9.89 19.37
N ALA A 209 11.36 10.76 20.20
CA ALA A 209 10.57 11.76 20.91
C ALA A 209 10.02 12.82 19.94
N GLY A 210 8.69 12.95 19.87
CA GLY A 210 7.98 13.93 19.05
C GLY A 210 6.96 13.27 18.11
N PHE A 211 5.82 13.94 17.89
CA PHE A 211 4.82 13.50 16.90
C PHE A 211 5.25 13.89 15.48
N ASN A 212 4.80 13.11 14.48
CA ASN A 212 4.89 13.43 13.05
C ASN A 212 6.32 13.56 12.50
N GLN A 213 7.16 12.57 12.78
CA GLN A 213 8.51 12.55 12.23
C GLN A 213 8.54 11.85 10.88
N PHE A 214 9.25 12.45 9.92
CA PHE A 214 9.46 11.86 8.61
C PHE A 214 10.78 11.08 8.58
N SER A 215 10.77 9.89 8.00
CA SER A 215 11.96 9.04 7.91
C SER A 215 12.14 8.48 6.52
N GLN A 216 13.40 8.35 6.14
CA GLN A 216 13.85 7.62 4.96
C GLN A 216 14.89 6.59 5.39
N ALA A 217 14.78 5.39 4.85
CA ALA A 217 15.70 4.31 5.18
C ALA A 217 15.88 3.37 3.99
N TRP A 218 17.06 2.77 3.91
CA TRP A 218 17.42 1.77 2.92
C TRP A 218 17.81 0.45 3.56
N LEU A 219 17.57 -0.63 2.81
CA LEU A 219 18.11 -1.96 3.07
C LEU A 219 18.75 -2.46 1.78
N HIS A 220 20.02 -2.86 1.83
CA HIS A 220 20.80 -3.29 0.66
C HIS A 220 21.20 -4.77 0.74
N GLY A 221 21.81 -5.26 -0.34
CA GLY A 221 22.40 -6.60 -0.35
C GLY A 221 21.40 -7.74 -0.47
N ILE A 222 20.15 -7.45 -0.84
CA ILE A 222 19.08 -8.44 -0.81
C ILE A 222 19.13 -9.30 -2.06
N LYS A 223 19.04 -10.62 -1.87
CA LYS A 223 18.99 -11.59 -2.96
C LYS A 223 17.59 -12.17 -3.07
N LEU A 224 17.02 -12.10 -4.27
CA LEU A 224 15.70 -12.64 -4.59
C LEU A 224 15.86 -13.80 -5.57
N GLN A 225 15.12 -14.87 -5.34
CA GLN A 225 14.97 -15.92 -6.34
C GLN A 225 14.14 -15.40 -7.51
N ALA A 226 14.68 -15.53 -8.73
CA ALA A 226 14.00 -15.19 -9.97
C ALA A 226 12.62 -15.88 -10.07
N GLY A 227 11.58 -15.10 -10.40
CA GLY A 227 10.20 -15.58 -10.45
C GLY A 227 9.55 -15.83 -9.09
N GLY A 228 10.25 -15.62 -7.98
CA GLY A 228 9.70 -15.76 -6.64
C GLY A 228 8.64 -14.69 -6.32
N LEU A 229 7.70 -15.03 -5.45
CA LEU A 229 6.61 -14.15 -5.03
C LEU A 229 6.96 -13.53 -3.67
N TYR A 230 6.90 -12.20 -3.60
CA TYR A 230 7.30 -11.45 -2.40
C TYR A 230 6.30 -10.34 -2.09
N ALA A 231 6.34 -9.84 -0.86
CA ALA A 231 5.67 -8.61 -0.48
C ALA A 231 6.63 -7.65 0.20
N TYR A 232 6.70 -6.41 -0.31
CA TYR A 232 7.21 -5.31 0.48
C TYR A 232 6.24 -5.02 1.61
N PHE A 233 6.75 -4.81 2.83
CA PHE A 233 5.89 -4.56 3.98
C PHE A 233 6.35 -3.38 4.83
N VAL A 234 5.37 -2.75 5.48
CA VAL A 234 5.53 -1.76 6.54
C VAL A 234 4.58 -2.13 7.66
N GLU A 235 5.12 -2.61 8.77
CA GLU A 235 4.41 -2.86 10.00
C GLU A 235 4.59 -1.70 10.97
N SER A 236 3.50 -1.31 11.61
CA SER A 236 3.48 -0.37 12.73
C SER A 236 2.34 -0.73 13.67
N ASP A 237 2.27 -0.04 14.81
CA ASP A 237 1.17 -0.19 15.74
C ASP A 237 0.54 1.16 16.12
N THR A 238 -0.55 1.09 16.86
CA THR A 238 -1.25 2.24 17.44
C THR A 238 -1.13 2.29 18.97
N SER A 239 -0.08 1.69 19.54
CA SER A 239 0.10 1.62 21.00
C SER A 239 0.47 2.97 21.64
N LEU A 240 1.04 3.90 20.87
CA LEU A 240 1.45 5.23 21.34
C LEU A 240 0.55 6.37 20.81
N GLY A 241 -0.54 6.06 20.11
CA GLY A 241 -1.44 7.07 19.56
C GLY A 241 -2.54 6.46 18.68
N GLU A 242 -3.48 7.29 18.23
CA GLU A 242 -4.63 6.82 17.44
C GLU A 242 -4.28 6.44 15.99
N PHE A 243 -3.07 6.75 15.52
CA PHE A 243 -2.66 6.62 14.13
C PHE A 243 -1.48 5.67 13.95
N THR A 244 -1.51 4.87 12.89
CA THR A 244 -0.36 4.07 12.43
C THR A 244 0.73 4.94 11.82
N SER A 245 1.85 4.34 11.42
CA SER A 245 2.75 4.99 10.45
C SER A 245 2.02 5.29 9.15
N SER A 246 2.45 6.35 8.47
CA SER A 246 1.92 6.80 7.19
C SER A 246 3.00 6.65 6.10
N PRO A 247 3.16 5.47 5.46
CA PRO A 247 4.06 5.33 4.32
C PRO A 247 3.61 6.26 3.18
N VAL A 248 4.57 6.98 2.60
CA VAL A 248 4.32 7.92 1.49
C VAL A 248 4.93 7.36 0.21
N SER A 249 6.11 6.78 0.30
CA SER A 249 6.68 6.03 -0.81
C SER A 249 7.50 4.83 -0.34
N ALA A 250 7.60 3.85 -1.22
CA ALA A 250 8.36 2.64 -1.01
C ALA A 250 9.02 2.20 -2.31
N GLY A 251 10.06 1.37 -2.21
CA GLY A 251 10.63 0.77 -3.39
C GLY A 251 11.33 -0.53 -3.15
N VAL A 252 11.30 -1.36 -4.19
CA VAL A 252 12.12 -2.55 -4.36
C VAL A 252 12.72 -2.45 -5.74
N PHE A 253 14.04 -2.43 -5.86
CA PHE A 253 14.69 -2.18 -7.14
C PHE A 253 16.04 -2.86 -7.22
N LEU A 254 16.46 -3.17 -8.45
CA LEU A 254 17.79 -3.70 -8.71
C LEU A 254 18.81 -2.59 -8.43
N ASN A 255 19.77 -2.87 -7.54
CA ASN A 255 20.77 -1.91 -7.10
C ASN A 255 22.08 -2.67 -6.75
N PRO A 256 22.81 -3.13 -7.78
CA PRO A 256 24.00 -3.96 -7.60
C PRO A 256 25.12 -3.26 -6.81
N ASP A 257 25.17 -1.94 -6.90
CA ASP A 257 26.17 -1.10 -6.25
C ASP A 257 25.77 -0.68 -4.82
N GLU A 258 24.59 -1.10 -4.36
CA GLU A 258 24.10 -0.89 -2.98
C GLU A 258 24.10 0.59 -2.58
N LEU A 259 23.73 1.46 -3.52
CA LEU A 259 23.72 2.91 -3.31
C LEU A 259 22.41 3.39 -2.66
N ASP A 260 22.52 4.42 -1.82
CA ASP A 260 21.38 5.17 -1.26
C ASP A 260 20.74 6.05 -2.34
N ILE A 261 20.00 5.41 -3.26
CA ILE A 261 19.27 6.09 -4.33
C ILE A 261 17.76 5.88 -4.18
N ILE A 262 17.00 6.89 -4.58
CA ILE A 262 15.54 6.80 -4.64
C ILE A 262 15.18 6.18 -6.00
N PRO A 263 14.46 5.04 -6.05
CA PRO A 263 14.04 4.44 -7.30
C PRO A 263 12.97 5.28 -7.99
N ASP A 264 12.65 4.95 -9.25
CA ASP A 264 11.52 5.57 -9.93
C ASP A 264 10.22 5.34 -9.11
N LEU A 265 9.62 6.44 -8.66
CA LEU A 265 8.39 6.42 -7.87
C LEU A 265 7.14 6.59 -8.74
N THR A 266 7.30 6.64 -10.06
CA THR A 266 6.17 6.74 -10.99
C THR A 266 5.32 5.47 -10.91
N PRO A 267 3.99 5.58 -10.70
CA PRO A 267 3.10 4.42 -10.76
C PRO A 267 3.18 3.73 -12.12
N SER A 268 3.23 2.40 -12.10
CA SER A 268 3.27 1.60 -13.32
C SER A 268 2.02 1.80 -14.18
N ASP A 269 2.12 1.46 -15.46
CA ASP A 269 0.95 1.40 -16.37
C ASP A 269 -0.17 0.50 -15.82
N THR A 270 0.18 -0.54 -15.06
CA THR A 270 -0.80 -1.38 -14.38
C THR A 270 -1.55 -0.60 -13.31
N ALA A 271 -0.87 0.20 -12.49
CA ALA A 271 -1.53 1.06 -11.50
C ALA A 271 -2.42 2.12 -12.15
N THR A 272 -1.99 2.69 -13.27
CA THR A 272 -2.72 3.80 -13.93
C THR A 272 -3.86 3.32 -14.85
N ARG A 273 -3.75 2.15 -15.47
CA ARG A 273 -4.78 1.58 -16.38
C ARG A 273 -5.76 0.66 -15.69
N ARG A 274 -5.35 0.01 -14.59
CA ARG A 274 -6.23 -0.86 -13.78
C ARG A 274 -6.72 -0.09 -12.56
N PHE A 275 -7.57 0.90 -12.82
CA PHE A 275 -8.42 1.48 -11.78
C PHE A 275 -9.07 0.34 -11.00
N ARG A 276 -9.10 0.45 -9.66
CA ARG A 276 -9.78 -0.51 -8.79
C ARG A 276 -11.15 -0.85 -9.35
N LEU A 277 -11.40 -2.15 -9.54
CA LEU A 277 -12.72 -2.61 -9.92
C LEU A 277 -13.57 -2.69 -8.65
N THR A 278 -14.32 -1.62 -8.39
CA THR A 278 -15.47 -1.71 -7.51
C THR A 278 -16.65 -2.15 -8.35
N GLU A 279 -17.19 -3.31 -8.05
CA GLU A 279 -18.25 -3.92 -8.82
C GLU A 279 -19.53 -3.98 -8.00
N SER A 280 -20.64 -3.55 -8.60
CA SER A 280 -21.97 -3.76 -8.04
C SER A 280 -22.54 -5.10 -8.51
N PHE A 281 -23.10 -5.86 -7.57
CA PHE A 281 -23.90 -7.05 -7.88
C PHE A 281 -25.39 -6.74 -7.99
N GLY A 282 -25.76 -5.46 -7.91
CA GLY A 282 -27.14 -4.99 -7.97
C GLY A 282 -27.71 -4.61 -6.61
N GLU A 283 -28.92 -4.07 -6.67
CA GLU A 283 -29.74 -3.77 -5.50
C GLU A 283 -30.58 -5.00 -5.12
N PHE A 284 -30.61 -5.32 -3.84
CA PHE A 284 -31.33 -6.45 -3.27
C PHE A 284 -32.32 -5.96 -2.21
N SER A 285 -33.44 -6.66 -2.07
CA SER A 285 -34.37 -6.38 -0.98
C SER A 285 -33.78 -6.88 0.36
N LYS A 286 -34.22 -6.25 1.45
CA LYS A 286 -33.89 -6.70 2.81
C LYS A 286 -34.21 -8.18 3.01
N ALA A 287 -35.37 -8.63 2.54
CA ALA A 287 -35.80 -10.02 2.69
C ALA A 287 -34.87 -10.99 1.95
N ASP A 288 -34.40 -10.64 0.75
CA ASP A 288 -33.47 -11.47 -0.01
C ASP A 288 -32.13 -11.62 0.71
N VAL A 289 -31.58 -10.51 1.20
CA VAL A 289 -30.28 -10.53 1.92
C VAL A 289 -30.40 -11.23 3.27
N GLU A 290 -31.52 -11.09 3.99
CA GLU A 290 -31.74 -11.84 5.24
C GLU A 290 -31.92 -13.35 5.01
N ALA A 291 -32.51 -13.73 3.86
CA ALA A 291 -32.65 -15.12 3.42
C ALA A 291 -31.33 -15.71 2.90
N GLY A 292 -30.45 -14.88 2.36
CA GLY A 292 -29.16 -15.26 1.78
C GLY A 292 -29.19 -15.19 0.25
N VAL A 293 -28.45 -14.25 -0.33
CA VAL A 293 -28.31 -14.12 -1.78
C VAL A 293 -27.00 -14.76 -2.25
N HIS A 294 -26.99 -15.30 -3.46
CA HIS A 294 -25.79 -15.87 -4.06
C HIS A 294 -25.25 -14.98 -5.17
N LEU A 295 -23.97 -14.62 -5.08
CA LEU A 295 -23.30 -13.73 -6.02
C LEU A 295 -22.25 -14.50 -6.82
N ASN A 296 -22.26 -14.31 -8.14
CA ASN A 296 -21.30 -14.93 -9.04
C ASN A 296 -20.05 -14.03 -9.20
N VAL A 297 -18.89 -14.55 -8.83
CA VAL A 297 -17.60 -13.87 -8.87
C VAL A 297 -16.67 -14.41 -9.97
N SER A 298 -17.17 -15.24 -10.89
CA SER A 298 -16.38 -15.89 -11.95
C SER A 298 -15.69 -14.94 -12.92
N LYS A 299 -16.13 -13.68 -12.99
CA LYS A 299 -15.56 -12.65 -13.85
C LYS A 299 -14.21 -12.10 -13.34
N PHE A 300 -13.86 -12.35 -12.08
CA PHE A 300 -12.62 -11.87 -11.49
C PHE A 300 -11.50 -12.91 -11.64
N LEU A 301 -10.31 -12.45 -11.98
CA LEU A 301 -9.11 -13.29 -12.02
C LEU A 301 -8.52 -13.39 -10.61
N MET A 302 -8.69 -14.53 -9.96
CA MET A 302 -8.34 -14.69 -8.55
C MET A 302 -7.32 -15.83 -8.37
N PRO A 303 -6.06 -15.65 -8.83
CA PRO A 303 -5.05 -16.70 -8.87
C PRO A 303 -4.72 -17.27 -7.49
N PHE A 304 -4.86 -16.47 -6.43
CA PHE A 304 -4.60 -16.87 -5.04
C PHE A 304 -5.87 -17.22 -4.25
N GLY A 305 -7.00 -17.37 -4.94
CA GLY A 305 -8.30 -17.62 -4.31
C GLY A 305 -9.07 -16.33 -3.99
N MET A 306 -10.40 -16.40 -4.04
CA MET A 306 -11.26 -15.22 -3.93
C MET A 306 -11.06 -14.41 -2.66
N GLU A 307 -10.76 -15.09 -1.55
CA GLU A 307 -10.45 -14.50 -0.26
C GLU A 307 -9.26 -13.54 -0.35
N LYS A 308 -8.27 -13.81 -1.21
CA LYS A 308 -7.11 -12.93 -1.37
C LYS A 308 -7.38 -11.75 -2.28
N HIS A 309 -8.51 -11.67 -2.97
CA HIS A 309 -8.73 -10.68 -4.03
C HIS A 309 -9.99 -9.84 -3.87
N LEU A 310 -10.97 -10.31 -3.09
CA LEU A 310 -12.27 -9.67 -2.97
C LEU A 310 -12.55 -9.22 -1.53
N ILE A 311 -12.95 -7.96 -1.39
CA ILE A 311 -13.53 -7.39 -0.16
C ILE A 311 -14.96 -6.98 -0.46
N PHE A 312 -15.92 -7.47 0.31
CA PHE A 312 -17.35 -7.20 0.14
C PHE A 312 -17.85 -6.14 1.12
N ALA A 313 -18.81 -5.35 0.67
CA ALA A 313 -19.60 -4.51 1.55
C ALA A 313 -21.06 -4.43 1.09
N SER A 314 -21.93 -4.24 2.07
CA SER A 314 -23.30 -3.76 1.86
C SER A 314 -23.29 -2.24 1.91
N LEU A 315 -23.88 -1.60 0.91
CA LEU A 315 -23.94 -0.15 0.80
C LEU A 315 -25.37 0.36 0.65
N LYS A 316 -25.59 1.57 1.15
CA LYS A 316 -26.82 2.35 1.02
C LYS A 316 -26.57 3.56 0.13
N GLY A 317 -27.56 3.96 -0.66
CA GLY A 317 -27.56 5.26 -1.33
C GLY A 317 -28.05 5.18 -2.76
N THR A 318 -27.74 6.21 -3.55
CA THR A 318 -28.07 6.26 -4.98
C THR A 318 -26.83 5.96 -5.82
N PRO A 319 -26.98 5.53 -7.09
CA PRO A 319 -25.85 5.37 -8.01
C PRO A 319 -24.99 6.64 -8.04
N GLY A 320 -23.74 6.53 -7.60
CA GLY A 320 -22.81 7.66 -7.46
C GLY A 320 -22.54 8.10 -6.02
N TYR A 321 -23.45 7.84 -5.09
CA TYR A 321 -23.38 8.27 -3.68
C TYR A 321 -23.78 7.11 -2.75
N TYR A 322 -22.88 6.14 -2.62
CA TYR A 322 -23.05 4.98 -1.73
C TYR A 322 -22.24 5.15 -0.43
N THR A 323 -22.81 4.73 0.68
CA THR A 323 -22.15 4.64 1.99
C THR A 323 -22.21 3.22 2.53
N VAL A 324 -21.12 2.71 3.10
CA VAL A 324 -21.12 1.37 3.70
C VAL A 324 -22.06 1.33 4.91
N GLN A 325 -22.86 0.27 4.98
CA GLN A 325 -23.68 -0.03 6.13
C GLN A 325 -22.88 -0.85 7.15
N ASN A 326 -22.73 -0.34 8.38
CA ASN A 326 -22.00 -1.01 9.46
C ASN A 326 -22.83 -2.10 10.16
N LEU A 327 -23.43 -3.00 9.38
CA LEU A 327 -24.34 -4.03 9.87
C LEU A 327 -23.71 -5.42 9.82
N PRO A 328 -24.11 -6.34 10.72
CA PRO A 328 -23.62 -7.72 10.66
C PRO A 328 -24.08 -8.39 9.37
N ALA A 329 -23.13 -8.75 8.52
CA ALA A 329 -23.35 -9.57 7.36
C ALA A 329 -22.26 -10.63 7.29
N GLU A 330 -22.66 -11.83 6.91
CA GLU A 330 -21.82 -12.96 6.63
C GLU A 330 -21.69 -13.10 5.11
N VAL A 331 -20.46 -13.19 4.63
CA VAL A 331 -20.18 -13.51 3.23
C VAL A 331 -19.39 -14.81 3.22
N VAL A 332 -20.00 -15.90 2.75
CA VAL A 332 -19.38 -17.24 2.78
C VAL A 332 -19.04 -17.68 1.38
N LYS A 333 -17.83 -18.21 1.21
CA LYS A 333 -17.46 -18.94 0.00
C LYS A 333 -18.30 -20.21 -0.08
N THR A 334 -19.16 -20.30 -1.10
CA THR A 334 -20.02 -21.49 -1.32
C THR A 334 -19.47 -22.39 -2.41
N ARG A 335 -18.79 -21.81 -3.41
CA ARG A 335 -18.06 -22.49 -4.49
C ARG A 335 -16.84 -21.68 -4.88
N TYR A 336 -16.01 -22.19 -5.79
CA TYR A 336 -14.82 -21.48 -6.28
C TYR A 336 -15.14 -20.18 -7.03
N ASP A 337 -16.38 -20.02 -7.51
CA ASP A 337 -16.87 -18.88 -8.30
C ASP A 337 -18.11 -18.20 -7.69
N GLN A 338 -18.49 -18.58 -6.46
CA GLN A 338 -19.72 -18.10 -5.84
C GLN A 338 -19.58 -17.85 -4.35
N VAL A 339 -20.11 -16.70 -3.92
CA VAL A 339 -20.27 -16.36 -2.50
C VAL A 339 -21.75 -16.27 -2.14
N SER A 340 -22.10 -16.60 -0.90
CA SER A 340 -23.40 -16.31 -0.31
C SER A 340 -23.27 -15.12 0.62
N VAL A 341 -24.15 -14.13 0.50
CA VAL A 341 -24.23 -12.96 1.38
C VAL A 341 -25.51 -13.05 2.18
N ARG A 342 -25.39 -13.09 3.50
CA ARG A 342 -26.53 -13.13 4.41
C ARG A 342 -26.31 -12.19 5.59
N GLY A 343 -27.25 -11.31 5.89
CA GLY A 343 -27.04 -10.36 6.96
C GLY A 343 -28.19 -9.43 7.25
N ALA A 344 -28.01 -8.60 8.27
CA ALA A 344 -28.93 -7.54 8.61
C ALA A 344 -28.82 -6.39 7.59
N VAL A 345 -29.97 -5.91 7.15
CA VAL A 345 -30.09 -4.70 6.32
C VAL A 345 -30.95 -3.66 7.05
N ALA A 346 -30.44 -2.44 7.17
CA ALA A 346 -31.14 -1.36 7.89
C ALA A 346 -32.37 -0.87 7.13
N ASP A 347 -32.25 -0.77 5.82
CA ASP A 347 -33.26 -0.20 4.94
C ASP A 347 -34.05 -1.29 4.19
N ALA A 348 -35.04 -0.89 3.39
CA ALA A 348 -35.83 -1.82 2.57
C ALA A 348 -34.99 -2.49 1.46
N THR A 349 -33.93 -1.82 1.00
CA THR A 349 -32.99 -2.31 -0.01
C THR A 349 -31.55 -2.03 0.38
N THR A 350 -30.62 -2.78 -0.20
CA THR A 350 -29.17 -2.53 -0.12
C THR A 350 -28.52 -2.89 -1.44
N VAL A 351 -27.43 -2.22 -1.77
CA VAL A 351 -26.54 -2.64 -2.85
C VAL A 351 -25.43 -3.49 -2.25
N ILE A 352 -25.13 -4.64 -2.87
CA ILE A 352 -23.94 -5.39 -2.51
C ILE A 352 -22.87 -5.10 -3.55
N MET A 353 -21.69 -4.71 -3.09
CA MET A 353 -20.54 -4.49 -3.95
C MET A 353 -19.34 -5.33 -3.50
N ALA A 354 -18.43 -5.60 -4.44
CA ALA A 354 -17.09 -6.07 -4.15
C ALA A 354 -16.06 -5.06 -4.61
N TYR A 355 -15.04 -4.88 -3.78
CA TYR A 355 -13.74 -4.36 -4.14
C TYR A 355 -12.88 -5.52 -4.65
N TYR A 356 -12.35 -5.39 -5.86
CA TYR A 356 -11.43 -6.36 -6.44
C TYR A 356 -10.03 -5.77 -6.63
N SER A 357 -9.02 -6.56 -6.29
CA SER A 357 -7.62 -6.32 -6.59
C SER A 357 -7.01 -7.55 -7.23
N GLU A 358 -6.21 -7.35 -8.28
CA GLU A 358 -5.45 -8.43 -8.92
C GLU A 358 -4.25 -8.88 -8.09
N SER A 359 -3.74 -8.00 -7.23
CA SER A 359 -2.74 -8.35 -6.22
C SER A 359 -3.45 -8.79 -4.93
N PRO A 360 -2.89 -9.75 -4.18
CA PRO A 360 -3.43 -10.15 -2.88
C PRO A 360 -3.70 -8.95 -1.96
N VAL A 361 -4.86 -8.93 -1.32
CA VAL A 361 -5.27 -7.95 -0.29
C VAL A 361 -5.12 -8.51 1.13
N HIS A 362 -4.69 -9.77 1.23
CA HIS A 362 -4.40 -10.48 2.47
C HIS A 362 -3.25 -11.46 2.26
N LEU A 363 -2.35 -11.59 3.22
CA LEU A 363 -1.18 -12.48 3.26
C LEU A 363 -1.24 -13.50 4.40
N ASN A 364 -2.26 -13.45 5.28
CA ASN A 364 -2.28 -14.25 6.51
C ASN A 364 -1.04 -13.97 7.40
N TYR A 365 -0.60 -12.70 7.44
CA TYR A 365 0.65 -12.33 8.09
C TYR A 365 0.61 -12.59 9.60
N PHE A 366 -0.39 -12.02 10.29
CA PHE A 366 -0.49 -12.11 11.74
C PHE A 366 -0.94 -13.49 12.25
N SER A 367 -1.54 -14.31 11.38
CA SER A 367 -1.97 -15.68 11.70
C SER A 367 -0.90 -16.73 11.41
N SER A 368 0.18 -16.38 10.71
CA SER A 368 1.27 -17.28 10.37
C SER A 368 2.08 -17.68 11.60
N ALA A 369 2.49 -18.95 11.66
CA ALA A 369 3.40 -19.45 12.70
C ALA A 369 4.80 -18.80 12.63
N ASN A 370 5.14 -18.17 11.49
CA ASN A 370 6.42 -17.51 11.29
C ASN A 370 6.40 -16.03 11.66
N TYR A 371 5.23 -15.50 12.06
CA TYR A 371 5.11 -14.13 12.54
C TYR A 371 5.89 -13.94 13.85
N GLN A 372 6.72 -12.90 13.88
CA GLN A 372 7.47 -12.50 15.05
C GLN A 372 6.96 -11.14 15.50
N ALA A 373 6.25 -11.09 16.63
CA ALA A 373 5.83 -9.83 17.22
C ALA A 373 7.04 -8.96 17.59
N VAL A 374 6.91 -7.66 17.38
CA VAL A 374 7.90 -6.63 17.76
C VAL A 374 7.54 -6.05 19.11
#